data_AF-U7QLT7-F1
#
_entry.id   AF-U7QLT7-F1
#
_cell.length_a   1.000
_cell.length_b   1.000
_cell.length_c   1.000
_cell.angle_alpha   90.00
_cell.angle_beta   90.00
_cell.angle_gamma   90.00
#
_symmetry.space_group_name_H-M   'P 1'
#
loop_
_entity.id
_entity.type
_entity.pdbx_description
1 polymer ?
#
loop_
_entity_poly.entity_id
_entity_poly.type
_entity_poly.pdbx_seq_one_letter_code
_entity_poly.pdbx_strand_id
1 'polypeptide(L)'
;MVEHSPKNPEFESLTRTQVLVAMGGTATLLFIVAKLWLSLGNISMLPVHFTPLDLFWGLTIGIVITLASSVIYRLWQAYSRSADLYLKLVLTPLLWPDLVWLGLLPGLSEELLFRGVILAAFGFTPIGLVISSVCFGVLHFSGSQQWPYVIWATVVGLILGYSAIITGNLFVPIVAHIFTNLISGCLWKLKYIGQGTEL
;
A
#
# COMPACT_ATOMS: atom_id res chain seq x y z
N MET A 1 27.93 -41.10 -3.93
CA MET A 1 27.90 -39.88 -4.76
C MET A 1 26.74 -39.05 -4.28
N VAL A 2 26.99 -38.06 -3.41
CA VAL A 2 25.93 -37.20 -2.85
C VAL A 2 25.64 -36.16 -3.91
N GLU A 3 24.47 -36.25 -4.52
CA GLU A 3 24.01 -35.32 -5.54
C GLU A 3 23.68 -33.98 -4.86
N HIS A 4 24.60 -33.01 -4.98
CA HIS A 4 24.32 -31.63 -4.61
C HIS A 4 23.35 -31.05 -5.64
N SER A 5 22.07 -31.08 -5.30
CA SER A 5 21.07 -30.26 -5.97
C SER A 5 21.54 -28.80 -5.92
N PRO A 6 21.66 -28.10 -7.06
CA PRO A 6 22.07 -26.71 -7.06
C PRO A 6 21.00 -25.91 -6.32
N LYS A 7 21.38 -25.31 -5.18
CA LYS A 7 20.56 -24.33 -4.49
C LYS A 7 20.27 -23.22 -5.51
N ASN A 8 19.05 -23.22 -6.05
CA ASN A 8 18.54 -22.10 -6.80
C ASN A 8 18.67 -20.88 -5.87
N PRO A 9 19.28 -19.76 -6.28
CA PRO A 9 19.30 -18.54 -5.49
C PRO A 9 17.90 -17.90 -5.55
N GLU A 10 16.88 -18.68 -5.21
CA GLU A 10 15.54 -18.20 -4.94
C GLU A 10 15.63 -17.43 -3.64
N PHE A 11 15.46 -16.11 -3.74
CA PHE A 11 15.28 -15.13 -2.66
C PHE A 11 15.18 -15.79 -1.28
N GLU A 12 16.23 -15.68 -0.47
CA GLU A 12 16.15 -16.03 0.95
C GLU A 12 14.90 -15.36 1.52
N SER A 13 13.95 -16.16 1.99
CA SER A 13 12.69 -15.67 2.52
C SER A 13 12.99 -14.75 3.71
N LEU A 14 12.50 -13.52 3.66
CA LEU A 14 12.65 -12.58 4.76
C LEU A 14 12.04 -13.16 6.04
N THR A 15 12.72 -12.96 7.17
CA THR A 15 12.18 -13.29 8.48
C THR A 15 11.07 -12.32 8.88
N ARG A 16 10.19 -12.75 9.79
CA ARG A 16 9.12 -11.92 10.36
C ARG A 16 9.65 -10.58 10.87
N THR A 17 10.77 -10.62 11.62
CA THR A 17 11.42 -9.44 12.17
C THR A 17 11.93 -8.52 11.06
N GLN A 18 12.55 -9.05 10.00
CA GLN A 18 13.02 -8.23 8.89
C GLN A 18 11.86 -7.50 8.19
N VAL A 19 10.74 -8.18 7.95
CA VAL A 19 9.56 -7.53 7.34
C VAL A 19 8.99 -6.44 8.23
N LEU A 20 8.78 -6.72 9.52
CA LEU A 20 8.24 -5.73 10.46
C LEU A 20 9.17 -4.52 10.63
N VAL A 21 10.49 -4.75 10.73
CA VAL A 21 11.50 -3.68 10.82
C VAL A 21 11.54 -2.88 9.52
N ALA A 22 11.48 -3.52 8.35
CA ALA A 22 11.47 -2.82 7.08
C ALA A 22 10.20 -1.95 6.92
N MET A 23 9.03 -2.48 7.26
CA MET A 23 7.78 -1.73 7.25
C MET A 23 7.80 -0.55 8.22
N GLY A 24 8.19 -0.79 9.48
CA GLY A 24 8.30 0.25 10.50
C GLY A 24 9.32 1.32 10.12
N GLY A 25 10.51 0.92 9.67
CA GLY A 25 11.58 1.81 9.24
C GLY A 25 11.16 2.66 8.04
N THR A 26 10.49 2.06 7.05
CA THR A 26 9.96 2.81 5.90
C THR A 26 8.89 3.81 6.35
N ALA A 27 7.93 3.39 7.18
CA ALA A 27 6.90 4.29 7.68
C ALA A 27 7.47 5.47 8.49
N THR A 28 8.48 5.22 9.32
CA THR A 28 9.21 6.27 10.06
C THR A 28 9.95 7.21 9.10
N LEU A 29 10.64 6.67 8.10
CA LEU A 29 11.35 7.48 7.10
C LEU A 29 10.37 8.39 6.34
N LEU A 30 9.26 7.85 5.82
CA LEU A 30 8.25 8.62 5.10
C LEU A 30 7.63 9.70 5.99
N PHE A 31 7.37 9.39 7.26
CA PHE A 31 6.89 10.38 8.23
C PHE A 31 7.89 11.53 8.44
N ILE A 32 9.18 11.22 8.61
CA ILE A 32 10.23 12.24 8.78
C ILE A 32 10.31 13.12 7.54
N VAL A 33 10.35 12.52 6.35
CA VAL A 33 10.36 13.26 5.07
C VAL A 33 9.14 14.16 4.95
N ALA A 34 7.94 13.66 5.25
CA ALA A 34 6.71 14.44 5.23
C ALA A 34 6.77 15.64 6.18
N LYS A 35 7.20 15.42 7.44
CA LYS A 35 7.31 16.50 8.44
C LYS A 35 8.35 17.56 8.07
N LEU A 36 9.50 17.15 7.54
CA LEU A 36 10.54 18.08 7.07
C LEU A 36 10.03 18.92 5.91
N TRP A 37 9.36 18.30 4.94
CA TRP A 37 8.83 19.03 3.79
C TRP A 37 7.70 19.99 4.20
N LEU A 38 6.77 19.58 5.07
CA LEU A 38 5.74 20.47 5.60
C LEU A 38 6.35 21.70 6.28
N SER A 39 7.41 21.50 7.07
CA SER A 39 8.12 22.57 7.78
C SER A 39 8.84 23.53 6.83
N LEU A 40 9.57 23.01 5.84
CA LEU A 40 10.38 23.82 4.92
C LEU A 40 9.56 24.47 3.81
N GLY A 41 8.49 23.81 3.36
CA GLY A 41 7.69 24.22 2.21
C GLY A 41 6.53 25.17 2.55
N ASN A 42 6.26 25.41 3.83
CA ASN A 42 5.09 26.17 4.30
C ASN A 42 3.77 25.67 3.65
N ILE A 43 3.66 24.34 3.52
CA ILE A 43 2.53 23.66 2.85
C ILE A 43 1.42 23.40 3.87
N SER A 44 0.18 23.70 3.49
CA SER A 44 -0.99 23.38 4.30
C SER A 44 -1.61 22.06 3.83
N MET A 45 -1.54 21.03 4.68
CA MET A 45 -2.19 19.74 4.42
C MET A 45 -3.71 19.83 4.58
N LEU A 46 -4.44 18.89 3.97
CA LEU A 46 -5.86 18.70 4.26
C LEU A 46 -6.06 18.38 5.75
N PRO A 47 -7.16 18.85 6.36
CA PRO A 47 -7.46 18.49 7.74
C PRO A 47 -7.69 17.00 7.87
N VAL A 48 -7.40 16.47 9.06
CA VAL A 48 -7.80 15.14 9.49
C VAL A 48 -8.97 15.34 10.44
N HIS A 49 -10.17 15.00 10.00
CA HIS A 49 -11.35 15.02 10.87
C HIS A 49 -12.12 13.71 10.77
N PHE A 50 -12.74 13.33 11.88
CA PHE A 50 -13.49 12.11 11.99
C PHE A 50 -14.98 12.43 12.09
N THR A 51 -15.76 11.89 11.16
CA THR A 51 -17.19 11.69 11.30
C THR A 51 -17.56 10.26 10.90
N PRO A 52 -18.71 9.73 11.36
CA PRO A 52 -19.21 8.44 10.88
C PRO A 52 -19.35 8.38 9.35
N LEU A 53 -19.64 9.51 8.71
CA LEU A 53 -19.75 9.59 7.25
C LEU A 53 -18.37 9.47 6.57
N ASP A 54 -17.33 10.10 7.12
CA ASP A 54 -15.96 9.95 6.61
C ASP A 54 -15.46 8.51 6.73
N LEU A 55 -15.75 7.86 7.86
CA LEU A 55 -15.45 6.44 8.06
C LEU A 55 -16.19 5.57 7.03
N PHE A 56 -17.47 5.82 6.82
CA PHE A 56 -18.28 5.12 5.81
C PHE A 56 -17.67 5.27 4.40
N TRP A 57 -17.28 6.48 4.01
CA TRP A 57 -16.63 6.71 2.72
C TRP A 57 -15.30 5.99 2.60
N GLY A 58 -14.44 6.07 3.63
CA GLY A 58 -13.17 5.37 3.65
C GLY A 58 -13.33 3.86 3.48
N LEU A 59 -14.23 3.24 4.26
CA LEU A 59 -14.52 1.81 4.15
C LEU A 59 -15.09 1.44 2.78
N THR A 60 -16.04 2.23 2.26
CA THR A 60 -16.64 2.01 0.94
C THR A 60 -15.59 2.05 -0.17
N ILE A 61 -14.69 3.04 -0.16
CA ILE A 61 -13.60 3.15 -1.12
C ILE A 61 -12.65 1.96 -1.00
N GLY A 62 -12.31 1.54 0.23
CA GLY A 62 -11.47 0.35 0.45
C GLY A 62 -12.09 -0.94 -0.09
N ILE A 63 -13.41 -1.11 0.05
CA ILE A 63 -14.15 -2.23 -0.57
C ILE A 63 -14.04 -2.15 -2.10
N VAL A 64 -14.29 -0.98 -2.68
CA VAL A 64 -14.21 -0.77 -4.14
C VAL A 64 -12.81 -1.10 -4.67
N ILE A 65 -11.75 -0.62 -4.02
CA ILE A 65 -10.36 -0.91 -4.40
C ILE A 65 -10.08 -2.42 -4.31
N THR A 66 -10.55 -3.09 -3.25
CA THR A 66 -10.34 -4.53 -3.06
C THR A 66 -11.06 -5.35 -4.13
N LEU A 67 -12.31 -5.00 -4.46
CA LEU A 67 -13.08 -5.66 -5.51
C LEU A 67 -12.45 -5.43 -6.89
N ALA A 68 -12.06 -4.19 -7.19
CA ALA A 68 -11.36 -3.86 -8.44
C ALA A 68 -10.03 -4.62 -8.56
N SER A 69 -9.26 -4.68 -7.48
CA SER A 69 -8.02 -5.47 -7.40
C SER A 69 -8.29 -6.95 -7.66
N SER A 70 -9.38 -7.49 -7.13
CA SER A 70 -9.79 -8.89 -7.32
C SER A 70 -10.20 -9.20 -8.77
N VAL A 71 -10.88 -8.26 -9.43
CA VAL A 71 -11.25 -8.38 -10.85
C VAL A 71 -9.99 -8.32 -11.71
N ILE A 72 -9.13 -7.32 -11.50
CA ILE A 72 -7.89 -7.15 -12.26
C ILE A 72 -6.94 -8.33 -12.04
N TYR A 73 -6.87 -8.87 -10.83
CA TYR A 73 -6.11 -10.09 -10.54
C TYR A 73 -6.57 -11.28 -11.39
N ARG A 74 -7.86 -11.39 -11.72
CA ARG A 74 -8.38 -12.47 -12.58
C ARG A 74 -8.15 -12.19 -14.07
N LEU A 75 -8.26 -10.93 -14.48
CA LEU A 75 -8.22 -10.54 -15.90
C LEU A 75 -6.80 -10.29 -16.41
N TRP A 76 -5.88 -9.82 -15.56
CA TRP A 76 -4.56 -9.40 -15.95
C TRP A 76 -3.47 -10.25 -15.29
N GLN A 77 -3.03 -11.29 -16.01
CA GLN A 77 -2.05 -12.25 -15.49
C GLN A 77 -0.69 -11.65 -15.11
N ALA A 78 -0.26 -10.57 -15.76
CA ALA A 78 1.00 -9.92 -15.39
C ALA A 78 0.89 -9.25 -14.02
N TYR A 79 -0.25 -8.60 -13.75
CA TYR A 79 -0.54 -8.05 -12.42
C TYR A 79 -0.67 -9.13 -11.36
N SER A 80 -1.39 -10.23 -11.62
CA SER A 80 -1.53 -11.29 -10.62
C SER A 80 -0.18 -11.90 -10.21
N ARG A 81 0.70 -12.19 -11.18
CA ARG A 81 2.06 -12.67 -10.90
C ARG A 81 2.87 -11.64 -10.10
N SER A 82 2.81 -10.37 -10.49
CA SER A 82 3.52 -9.29 -9.79
C SER A 82 3.02 -9.11 -8.36
N ALA A 83 1.70 -9.16 -8.14
CA ALA A 83 1.08 -9.04 -6.83
C ALA A 83 1.40 -10.26 -5.96
N ASP A 84 1.36 -11.48 -6.51
CA ASP A 84 1.69 -12.71 -5.77
C ASP A 84 3.14 -12.72 -5.30
N LEU A 85 4.09 -12.24 -6.13
CA LEU A 85 5.49 -12.12 -5.73
C LEU A 85 5.66 -11.20 -4.51
N TYR A 86 5.04 -10.01 -4.55
CA TYR A 86 5.07 -9.06 -3.46
C TYR A 86 4.38 -9.60 -2.20
N LEU A 87 3.15 -10.08 -2.35
CA LEU A 87 2.34 -10.57 -1.24
C LEU A 87 2.97 -11.80 -0.59
N LYS A 88 3.57 -12.73 -1.36
CA LYS A 88 4.30 -13.88 -0.80
C LYS A 88 5.52 -13.42 0.01
N LEU A 89 6.30 -12.48 -0.50
CA LEU A 89 7.49 -11.97 0.19
C LEU A 89 7.14 -11.27 1.52
N VAL A 90 6.07 -10.46 1.53
CA VAL A 90 5.67 -9.69 2.71
C VAL A 90 4.82 -10.52 3.67
N LEU A 91 3.84 -11.27 3.19
CA LEU A 91 2.83 -11.90 4.05
C LEU A 91 3.23 -13.28 4.56
N THR A 92 4.02 -14.08 3.83
CA THR A 92 4.43 -15.41 4.31
C THR A 92 5.00 -15.37 5.73
N PRO A 93 5.97 -14.50 6.08
CA PRO A 93 6.55 -14.49 7.42
C PRO A 93 5.71 -13.81 8.51
N LEU A 94 4.63 -13.09 8.15
CA LEU A 94 3.79 -12.37 9.11
C LEU A 94 2.74 -13.28 9.75
N LEU A 95 2.46 -13.08 11.03
CA LEU A 95 1.35 -13.72 11.72
C LEU A 95 0.05 -12.95 11.50
N TRP A 96 -1.09 -13.58 11.80
CA TRP A 96 -2.41 -12.93 11.71
C TRP A 96 -2.49 -11.59 12.46
N PRO A 97 -1.99 -11.46 13.71
CA PRO A 97 -2.01 -10.16 14.40
C PRO A 97 -1.14 -9.10 13.71
N ASP A 98 -0.11 -9.48 12.95
CA ASP A 98 0.78 -8.52 12.30
C ASP A 98 0.12 -7.79 11.12
N LEU A 99 -1.00 -8.33 10.60
CA LEU A 99 -1.76 -7.67 9.54
C LEU A 99 -2.25 -6.29 9.98
N VAL A 100 -2.46 -6.07 11.28
CA VAL A 100 -2.77 -4.73 11.80
C VAL A 100 -1.70 -3.71 11.43
N TRP A 101 -0.43 -4.10 11.48
CA TRP A 101 0.71 -3.25 11.13
C TRP A 101 0.84 -3.07 9.63
N LEU A 102 0.49 -4.09 8.85
CA LEU A 102 0.40 -4.01 7.38
C LEU A 102 -0.64 -3.00 6.91
N GLY A 103 -1.74 -2.85 7.65
CA GLY A 103 -2.70 -1.79 7.39
C GLY A 103 -2.21 -0.42 7.87
N LEU A 104 -1.93 -0.32 9.18
CA LEU A 104 -1.71 0.96 9.85
C LEU A 104 -0.45 1.70 9.37
N LEU A 105 0.69 1.01 9.28
CA LEU A 105 1.98 1.67 9.01
C LEU A 105 2.02 2.33 7.61
N PRO A 106 1.80 1.61 6.50
CA PRO A 106 1.75 2.25 5.19
C PRO A 106 0.54 3.17 5.06
N GLY A 107 -0.64 2.77 5.51
CA GLY A 107 -1.87 3.56 5.38
C GLY A 107 -1.81 4.94 6.06
N LEU A 108 -1.05 5.07 7.16
CA LEU A 108 -0.80 6.36 7.79
C LEU A 108 0.35 7.12 7.14
N SER A 109 1.51 6.48 6.99
CA SER A 109 2.75 7.15 6.57
C SER A 109 2.74 7.55 5.09
N GLU A 110 2.21 6.69 4.23
CA GLU A 110 2.12 6.96 2.80
C GLU A 110 1.05 8.01 2.51
N GLU A 111 -0.16 7.91 3.07
CA GLU A 111 -1.18 8.92 2.82
C GLU A 111 -0.78 10.30 3.36
N LEU A 112 -0.07 10.35 4.50
CA LEU A 112 0.51 11.59 4.98
C LEU A 112 1.48 12.19 3.95
N LEU A 113 2.42 11.41 3.42
CA LEU A 113 3.38 11.90 2.43
C LEU A 113 2.71 12.26 1.11
N PHE A 114 1.96 11.35 0.52
CA PHE A 114 1.44 11.53 -0.83
C PHE A 114 0.25 12.51 -0.86
N ARG A 115 -0.75 12.35 0.02
CA ARG A 115 -1.96 13.20 -0.01
C ARG A 115 -1.85 14.41 0.90
N GLY A 116 -1.15 14.25 2.03
CA GLY A 116 -0.90 15.36 2.96
C GLY A 116 0.18 16.33 2.47
N VAL A 117 1.24 15.85 1.81
CA VAL A 117 2.39 16.69 1.41
C VAL A 117 2.48 16.88 -0.10
N ILE A 118 2.71 15.81 -0.88
CA ILE A 118 2.99 15.93 -2.31
C ILE A 118 1.79 16.55 -3.05
N LEU A 119 0.59 16.00 -2.84
CA LEU A 119 -0.63 16.55 -3.43
C LEU A 119 -0.86 18.01 -3.02
N ALA A 120 -0.64 18.35 -1.74
CA ALA A 120 -0.79 19.72 -1.26
C ALA A 120 0.26 20.67 -1.87
N ALA A 121 1.51 20.20 -2.06
CA ALA A 121 2.60 20.98 -2.64
C ALA A 121 2.39 21.30 -4.12
N PHE A 122 1.84 20.34 -4.89
CA PHE A 122 1.52 20.52 -6.31
C PHE A 122 0.07 21.01 -6.54
N GLY A 123 -0.65 21.29 -5.45
CA GLY A 123 -2.03 21.75 -5.43
C GLY A 123 -3.06 20.65 -5.65
N PHE A 124 -4.25 20.86 -5.08
CA PHE A 124 -5.43 20.00 -5.21
C PHE A 124 -6.06 20.10 -6.60
N THR A 125 -5.26 19.86 -7.64
CA THR A 125 -5.61 19.96 -9.06
C THR A 125 -5.45 18.60 -9.74
N PRO A 126 -5.99 18.41 -10.96
CA PRO A 126 -5.73 17.19 -11.73
C PRO A 126 -4.23 16.90 -11.92
N ILE A 127 -3.40 17.94 -12.04
CA ILE A 127 -1.94 17.79 -12.18
C ILE A 127 -1.32 17.28 -10.88
N GLY A 128 -1.63 17.91 -9.74
CA GLY A 128 -1.14 17.46 -8.44
C GLY A 128 -1.62 16.05 -8.08
N LEU A 129 -2.85 15.71 -8.45
CA LEU A 129 -3.41 14.37 -8.32
C LEU A 129 -2.58 13.34 -9.09
N VAL A 130 -2.28 13.61 -10.37
CA VAL A 130 -1.47 12.70 -11.20
C VAL A 130 -0.05 12.58 -10.64
N ILE A 131 0.61 13.70 -10.29
CA ILE A 131 1.97 13.70 -9.74
C ILE A 131 2.03 12.86 -8.46
N SER A 132 1.15 13.14 -7.49
CA SER A 132 1.09 12.40 -6.24
C SER A 132 0.85 10.90 -6.46
N SER A 133 0.00 10.54 -7.43
CA SER A 133 -0.38 9.15 -7.69
C SER A 133 0.72 8.38 -8.42
N VAL A 134 1.42 9.02 -9.35
CA VAL A 134 2.59 8.42 -10.02
C VAL A 134 3.72 8.21 -9.02
N CYS A 135 4.01 9.19 -8.15
CA CYS A 135 5.01 9.02 -7.09
C CYS A 135 4.64 7.86 -6.15
N PHE A 136 3.36 7.72 -5.81
CA PHE A 136 2.84 6.60 -5.02
C PHE A 136 3.06 5.26 -5.73
N GLY A 137 2.74 5.17 -7.03
CA GLY A 137 3.01 3.97 -7.81
C GLY A 137 4.50 3.62 -7.88
N VAL A 138 5.36 4.61 -8.13
CA VAL A 138 6.82 4.42 -8.23
C VAL A 138 7.42 3.94 -6.91
N LEU A 139 6.88 4.33 -5.75
CA LEU A 139 7.30 3.80 -4.44
C LEU A 139 7.21 2.27 -4.38
N HIS A 140 6.26 1.67 -5.11
CA HIS A 140 6.02 0.23 -5.14
C HIS A 140 6.89 -0.51 -6.17
N PHE A 141 7.83 0.17 -6.83
CA PHE A 141 8.77 -0.46 -7.75
C PHE A 141 9.93 -1.11 -6.98
N SER A 142 9.88 -2.43 -6.77
CA SER A 142 10.98 -3.20 -6.15
C SER A 142 11.65 -4.22 -7.09
N GLY A 143 11.37 -4.14 -8.39
CA GLY A 143 12.07 -4.92 -9.42
C GLY A 143 11.44 -4.81 -10.80
N SER A 144 12.18 -5.18 -11.85
CA SER A 144 11.73 -5.07 -13.25
C SER A 144 10.45 -5.85 -13.54
N GLN A 145 10.18 -6.93 -12.81
CA GLN A 145 8.96 -7.74 -12.96
C GLN A 145 7.72 -7.10 -12.31
N GLN A 146 7.88 -6.02 -11.55
CA GLN A 146 6.79 -5.41 -10.76
C GLN A 146 6.09 -4.21 -11.39
N TRP A 147 6.46 -3.84 -12.62
CA TRP A 147 5.81 -2.74 -13.33
C TRP A 147 4.26 -2.85 -13.41
N PRO A 148 3.62 -4.04 -13.52
CA PRO A 148 2.15 -4.11 -13.52
C PRO A 148 1.55 -3.67 -12.19
N TYR A 149 2.23 -4.01 -11.08
CA TYR A 149 1.81 -3.60 -9.74
C TYR A 149 2.02 -2.10 -9.53
N VAL A 150 3.09 -1.51 -10.08
CA VAL A 150 3.28 -0.04 -10.11
C VAL A 150 2.15 0.68 -10.83
N ILE A 151 1.71 0.17 -11.98
CA ILE A 151 0.56 0.74 -12.70
C ILE A 151 -0.70 0.67 -11.85
N TRP A 152 -0.99 -0.49 -11.25
CA TRP A 152 -2.17 -0.62 -10.41
C TRP A 152 -2.09 0.27 -9.16
N ALA A 153 -0.93 0.33 -8.50
CA ALA A 153 -0.68 1.22 -7.37
C ALA A 153 -0.87 2.69 -7.77
N THR A 154 -0.48 3.09 -8.98
CA THR A 154 -0.77 4.43 -9.51
C THR A 154 -2.26 4.69 -9.62
N VAL A 155 -3.04 3.71 -10.12
CA VAL A 155 -4.50 3.83 -10.23
C VAL A 155 -5.17 3.90 -8.86
N VAL A 156 -4.76 3.03 -7.92
CA VAL A 156 -5.18 3.13 -6.50
C VAL A 156 -4.83 4.51 -5.95
N GLY A 157 -3.64 5.01 -6.29
CA GLY A 157 -3.21 6.34 -5.90
C GLY A 157 -4.12 7.45 -6.43
N LEU A 158 -4.62 7.34 -7.66
CA LEU A 158 -5.59 8.28 -8.22
C LEU A 158 -6.91 8.21 -7.46
N ILE A 159 -7.38 7.02 -7.09
CA ILE A 159 -8.62 6.84 -6.32
C ILE A 159 -8.49 7.49 -4.93
N LEU A 160 -7.40 7.22 -4.21
CA LEU A 160 -7.14 7.79 -2.88
C LEU A 160 -6.89 9.30 -2.93
N GLY A 161 -6.16 9.78 -3.94
CA GLY A 161 -5.95 11.22 -4.13
C GLY A 161 -7.24 11.95 -4.47
N TYR A 162 -8.06 11.38 -5.35
CA TYR A 162 -9.35 11.96 -5.71
C TYR A 162 -10.32 11.98 -4.52
N SER A 163 -10.33 10.91 -3.70
CA SER A 163 -11.15 10.89 -2.49
C SER A 163 -10.73 11.97 -1.49
N ALA A 164 -9.43 12.22 -1.33
CA ALA A 164 -8.92 13.31 -0.50
C ALA A 164 -9.42 14.68 -1.00
N ILE A 165 -9.36 14.92 -2.31
CA ILE A 165 -9.77 16.19 -2.93
C ILE A 165 -11.27 16.44 -2.75
N ILE A 166 -12.10 15.42 -3.03
CA ILE A 166 -13.56 15.61 -3.04
C ILE A 166 -14.15 15.69 -1.63
N THR A 167 -13.56 15.01 -0.65
CA THR A 167 -14.00 15.10 0.75
C THR A 167 -13.34 16.25 1.51
N GLY A 168 -12.24 16.79 0.98
CA GLY A 168 -11.42 17.77 1.70
C GLY A 168 -10.83 17.21 3.01
N ASN A 169 -10.69 15.88 3.11
CA ASN A 169 -10.35 15.21 4.35
C ASN A 169 -9.31 14.11 4.11
N LEU A 170 -8.17 14.20 4.80
CA LEU A 170 -7.11 13.20 4.71
C LEU A 170 -7.47 11.90 5.45
N PHE A 171 -8.42 11.94 6.38
CA PHE A 171 -8.87 10.74 7.10
C PHE A 171 -9.49 9.68 6.18
N VAL A 172 -10.24 10.11 5.16
CA VAL A 172 -10.94 9.22 4.22
C VAL A 172 -9.97 8.30 3.44
N PRO A 173 -8.95 8.80 2.73
CA PRO A 173 -7.98 7.94 2.05
C PRO A 173 -7.14 7.12 3.03
N ILE A 174 -6.83 7.61 4.23
CA ILE A 174 -6.14 6.84 5.28
C ILE A 174 -6.93 5.58 5.63
N VAL A 175 -8.23 5.72 5.95
CA VAL A 175 -9.10 4.58 6.26
C VAL A 175 -9.20 3.63 5.08
N ALA A 176 -9.40 4.17 3.87
CA ALA A 176 -9.52 3.35 2.66
C ALA A 176 -8.26 2.51 2.42
N HIS A 177 -7.08 3.10 2.58
CA HIS A 177 -5.80 2.42 2.40
C HIS A 177 -5.58 1.36 3.48
N ILE A 178 -5.73 1.71 4.77
CA ILE A 178 -5.62 0.75 5.89
C ILE A 178 -6.54 -0.45 5.66
N PHE A 179 -7.81 -0.18 5.33
CA PHE A 179 -8.81 -1.22 5.12
C PHE A 179 -8.46 -2.11 3.93
N THR A 180 -8.04 -1.53 2.81
CA THR A 180 -7.61 -2.27 1.61
C THR A 180 -6.48 -3.23 1.93
N ASN A 181 -5.45 -2.77 2.65
CA ASN A 181 -4.29 -3.61 2.99
C ASN A 181 -4.67 -4.73 3.97
N LEU A 182 -5.51 -4.43 4.97
CA LEU A 182 -6.02 -5.43 5.91
C LEU A 182 -6.80 -6.53 5.19
N ILE A 183 -7.79 -6.16 4.38
CA ILE A 183 -8.63 -7.15 3.69
C ILE A 183 -7.79 -7.95 2.69
N SER A 184 -6.91 -7.29 1.92
CA SER A 184 -6.03 -7.99 0.98
C SER A 184 -5.10 -8.98 1.69
N GLY A 185 -4.51 -8.59 2.82
CA GLY A 185 -3.69 -9.47 3.65
C GLY A 185 -4.47 -10.68 4.19
N CYS A 186 -5.67 -10.45 4.71
CA CYS A 186 -6.55 -11.51 5.19
C CYS A 186 -6.96 -12.48 4.08
N LEU A 187 -7.42 -11.97 2.93
CA LEU A 187 -7.83 -12.79 1.79
C LEU A 187 -6.67 -13.63 1.26
N TRP A 188 -5.47 -13.06 1.19
CA TRP A 188 -4.28 -13.79 0.77
C TRP A 188 -3.92 -14.90 1.76
N LYS A 189 -3.92 -14.62 3.07
CA LYS A 189 -3.64 -15.61 4.12
C LYS A 189 -4.63 -16.76 4.11
N LEU A 190 -5.93 -16.48 3.97
CA LEU A 190 -6.98 -17.52 3.86
C LEU A 190 -6.74 -18.42 2.64
N LYS A 191 -6.42 -17.84 1.48
CA LYS A 191 -6.10 -18.58 0.25
C LYS A 191 -4.84 -19.43 0.43
N TYR A 192 -3.82 -18.91 1.10
CA TYR A 192 -2.52 -19.59 1.28
C TYR A 192 -2.61 -20.80 2.22
N ILE A 193 -3.38 -20.70 3.31
CA ILE A 193 -3.64 -21.83 4.22
C ILE A 193 -4.45 -22.92 3.51
N GLY A 194 -5.45 -22.53 2.70
CA GLY A 194 -6.28 -23.47 1.93
C GLY A 194 -5.50 -24.31 0.90
N GLN A 195 -4.24 -23.96 0.61
CA GLN A 195 -3.36 -24.71 -0.28
C GLN A 195 -2.49 -25.75 0.45
N GLY A 196 -2.71 -25.98 1.75
CA GLY A 196 -2.00 -26.99 2.55
C GLY A 196 -0.65 -26.52 3.11
N THR A 197 -0.39 -25.22 3.08
CA THR A 197 0.79 -24.61 3.69
C THR A 197 0.44 -24.14 5.10
N GLU A 198 0.83 -24.90 6.13
CA GLU A 198 0.71 -24.45 7.52
C GLU A 198 1.66 -23.27 7.79
N LEU A 199 1.16 -22.27 8.53
CA LEU A 199 1.86 -21.04 8.91
C LEU A 199 2.71 -21.21 10.16
#